data_AF-A0A377GVS5-F1
#
_entry.id   AF-A0A377GVS5-F1
#
_cell.length_a   1.000
_cell.length_b   1.000
_cell.length_c   1.000
_cell.angle_alpha   90.00
_cell.angle_beta   90.00
_cell.angle_gamma   90.00
#
_symmetry.space_group_name_H-M   'P 1'
#
loop_
_entity.id
_entity.type
_entity.pdbx_description
1 polymer ?
#
loop_
_entity_poly.entity_id
_entity_poly.type
_entity_poly.pdbx_seq_one_letter_code
_entity_poly.pdbx_strand_id
1 'polypeptide(L)'
;MLSQKTIDIVKATVPVLKERGEDITKVFYKNMLGENPDIRAMFDPEKQKDGSQPKALAMTVLAAAQNIENLAVLAPAVQKIGKVHVDLNVKPEHYPIVGKYLLGAIKEVLGDMATDDIINAWAEAYGVIADIFIGVEADMYAKRANN
;
A
#
# COMPACT_ATOMS: atom_id res chain seq x y z
N MET A 1 17.14 0.72 -5.36
CA MET A 1 16.71 1.72 -6.35
C MET A 1 15.96 1.00 -7.45
N LEU A 2 14.85 1.56 -7.92
CA LEU A 2 14.04 0.97 -8.99
C LEU A 2 14.74 1.13 -10.34
N SER A 3 14.54 0.18 -11.25
CA SER A 3 15.03 0.30 -12.62
C SER A 3 14.22 1.36 -13.39
N GLN A 4 14.81 1.98 -14.41
CA GLN A 4 14.08 2.92 -15.27
C GLN A 4 12.86 2.25 -15.92
N LYS A 5 13.01 0.99 -16.35
CA LYS A 5 11.90 0.18 -16.90
C LYS A 5 10.74 0.08 -15.90
N THR A 6 11.05 -0.20 -14.63
CA THR A 6 10.04 -0.30 -13.55
C THR A 6 9.31 1.03 -13.36
N ILE A 7 10.06 2.13 -13.30
CA ILE A 7 9.52 3.49 -13.16
C ILE A 7 8.57 3.82 -14.31
N ASP A 8 9.00 3.54 -15.55
CA ASP A 8 8.21 3.85 -16.75
C ASP A 8 6.90 3.04 -16.78
N ILE A 9 6.96 1.74 -16.45
CA ILE A 9 5.76 0.88 -16.39
C ILE A 9 4.79 1.36 -15.32
N VAL A 10 5.28 1.66 -14.11
CA VAL A 10 4.45 2.18 -13.02
C VAL A 10 3.76 3.47 -13.47
N LYS A 11 4.52 4.44 -13.97
CA LYS A 11 3.97 5.72 -14.45
C LYS A 11 2.94 5.56 -15.56
N ALA A 12 3.19 4.68 -16.53
CA ALA A 12 2.27 4.43 -17.64
C ALA A 12 0.95 3.79 -17.18
N THR A 13 0.97 3.00 -16.10
CA THR A 13 -0.20 2.28 -15.60
C THR A 13 -0.97 3.00 -14.50
N VAL A 14 -0.39 4.03 -13.85
CA VAL A 14 -1.07 4.86 -12.83
C VAL A 14 -2.46 5.36 -13.28
N PRO A 15 -2.68 5.89 -14.51
CA PRO A 15 -4.00 6.39 -14.90
C PRO A 15 -5.08 5.30 -14.86
N VAL A 16 -4.78 4.11 -15.36
CA VAL A 16 -5.71 2.98 -15.36
C VAL A 16 -5.99 2.50 -13.94
N LEU A 17 -4.98 2.40 -13.09
CA LEU A 17 -5.19 2.04 -11.67
C LEU A 17 -5.98 3.11 -10.91
N LYS A 18 -5.87 4.39 -11.29
CA LYS A 18 -6.66 5.48 -10.71
C LYS A 18 -8.13 5.36 -11.11
N GLU A 19 -8.43 5.07 -12.37
CA GLU A 19 -9.80 4.84 -12.85
C GLU A 19 -10.45 3.62 -12.20
N ARG A 20 -9.68 2.55 -11.99
CA ARG A 20 -10.15 1.30 -11.38
C ARG A 20 -9.88 1.22 -9.87
N GLY A 21 -9.46 2.31 -9.25
CA GLY A 21 -8.96 2.31 -7.87
C GLY A 21 -9.99 1.85 -6.85
N GLU A 22 -11.26 2.17 -7.06
CA GLU A 22 -12.35 1.73 -6.19
C GLU A 22 -12.58 0.21 -6.26
N ASP A 23 -12.56 -0.36 -7.47
CA ASP A 23 -12.69 -1.80 -7.69
C ASP A 23 -11.52 -2.56 -7.04
N ILE A 24 -10.29 -2.10 -7.31
CA ILE A 24 -9.06 -2.68 -6.74
C ILE A 24 -9.14 -2.68 -5.22
N THR A 25 -9.57 -1.55 -4.65
CA THR A 25 -9.70 -1.39 -3.21
C THR A 25 -10.74 -2.36 -2.61
N LYS A 26 -11.90 -2.51 -3.25
CA LYS A 26 -12.95 -3.45 -2.79
C LYS A 26 -12.44 -4.89 -2.79
N VAL A 27 -11.81 -5.32 -3.87
CA VAL A 27 -11.24 -6.68 -4.00
C VAL A 27 -10.14 -6.90 -2.97
N PHE A 28 -9.23 -5.93 -2.83
CA PHE A 28 -8.13 -5.97 -1.87
C PHE A 28 -8.61 -6.20 -0.43
N TYR A 29 -9.53 -5.37 0.06
CA TYR A 29 -10.01 -5.49 1.44
C TYR A 29 -10.86 -6.73 1.66
N LYS A 30 -11.72 -7.08 0.70
CA LYS A 30 -12.54 -8.29 0.79
C LYS A 30 -11.65 -9.53 1.00
N ASN A 31 -10.63 -9.68 0.17
CA ASN A 31 -9.77 -10.86 0.20
C ASN A 31 -8.83 -10.82 1.42
N MET A 32 -8.16 -9.68 1.67
CA MET A 32 -7.24 -9.55 2.80
C MET A 32 -7.94 -9.75 4.14
N LEU A 33 -9.08 -9.11 4.39
CA LEU A 33 -9.76 -9.22 5.69
C LEU A 33 -10.49 -10.56 5.84
N GLY A 34 -10.92 -11.17 4.73
CA GLY A 34 -11.53 -12.49 4.70
C GLY A 34 -10.53 -13.61 5.05
N GLU A 35 -9.29 -13.50 4.58
CA GLU A 35 -8.26 -14.54 4.74
C GLU A 35 -7.32 -14.29 5.94
N ASN A 36 -7.33 -13.10 6.55
CA ASN A 36 -6.43 -12.76 7.66
C ASN A 36 -7.22 -12.20 8.86
N PRO A 37 -7.80 -13.08 9.71
CA PRO A 37 -8.58 -12.67 10.87
C PRO A 37 -7.83 -11.75 11.85
N ASP A 38 -6.54 -11.98 12.05
CA ASP A 38 -5.69 -11.18 12.94
C ASP A 38 -5.54 -9.75 12.42
N ILE A 39 -5.27 -9.59 11.11
CA ILE A 39 -5.23 -8.28 10.47
C ILE A 39 -6.61 -7.62 10.56
N ARG A 40 -7.69 -8.36 10.31
CA ARG A 40 -9.06 -7.82 10.41
C ARG A 40 -9.36 -7.26 11.80
N ALA A 41 -8.84 -7.85 12.87
CA ALA A 41 -9.01 -7.36 14.23
C ALA A 41 -8.31 -6.01 14.51
N MET A 42 -7.34 -5.62 13.68
CA MET A 42 -6.65 -4.33 13.78
C MET A 42 -7.43 -3.16 13.16
N PHE A 43 -8.49 -3.45 12.41
CA PHE A 43 -9.30 -2.43 11.74
C PHE A 43 -10.57 -2.12 12.54
N ASP A 44 -10.99 -0.85 12.46
CA ASP A 44 -12.24 -0.37 13.04
C ASP A 44 -13.44 -0.87 12.21
N PRO A 45 -14.32 -1.73 12.77
CA PRO A 45 -15.45 -2.30 12.02
C PRO A 45 -16.43 -1.26 11.48
N GLU A 46 -16.57 -0.11 12.15
CA GLU A 46 -17.50 0.94 11.71
C GLU A 46 -16.91 1.74 10.53
N LYS A 47 -15.59 1.98 10.53
CA LYS A 47 -14.88 2.57 9.38
C LYS A 47 -14.70 1.62 8.21
N GLN A 48 -14.82 0.31 8.44
CA GLN A 48 -14.88 -0.67 7.35
C GLN A 48 -16.22 -0.62 6.62
N LYS A 49 -17.33 -0.41 7.34
CA LYS A 49 -18.68 -0.33 6.74
C LYS A 49 -18.88 0.90 5.85
N ASP A 50 -18.19 2.02 6.14
CA ASP A 50 -18.37 3.29 5.40
C ASP A 50 -17.49 3.41 4.13
N GLY A 51 -16.51 2.51 3.92
CA GLY A 51 -15.64 2.49 2.75
C GLY A 51 -14.57 3.61 2.69
N SER A 52 -14.46 4.45 3.72
CA SER A 52 -13.52 5.59 3.77
C SER A 52 -12.06 5.16 3.97
N GLN A 53 -11.80 4.18 4.83
CA GLN A 53 -10.46 3.67 5.12
C GLN A 53 -9.85 2.92 3.94
N PRO A 54 -10.62 2.08 3.20
CA PRO A 54 -10.12 1.44 2.01
C PRO A 54 -9.55 2.38 0.94
N LYS A 55 -10.21 3.51 0.74
CA LYS A 55 -9.79 4.53 -0.22
C LYS A 55 -8.46 5.18 0.15
N ALA A 56 -8.18 5.35 1.44
CA ALA A 56 -6.97 6.05 1.91
C ALA A 56 -5.68 5.28 1.57
N LEU A 57 -5.68 3.95 1.73
CA LEU A 57 -4.52 3.12 1.42
C LEU A 57 -4.22 3.13 -0.08
N ALA A 58 -5.23 2.86 -0.92
CA ALA A 58 -5.06 2.85 -2.37
C ALA A 58 -4.59 4.21 -2.90
N MET A 59 -5.15 5.31 -2.39
CA MET A 59 -4.71 6.66 -2.75
C MET A 59 -3.26 6.96 -2.32
N THR A 60 -2.80 6.41 -1.19
CA THR A 60 -1.41 6.57 -0.74
C THR A 60 -0.44 5.82 -1.65
N VAL A 61 -0.76 4.57 -2.03
CA VAL A 61 0.07 3.80 -2.97
C VAL A 61 0.07 4.45 -4.35
N LEU A 62 -1.08 4.93 -4.84
CA LEU A 62 -1.18 5.67 -6.09
C LEU A 62 -0.37 6.98 -6.06
N ALA A 63 -0.46 7.74 -4.97
CA ALA A 63 0.33 8.96 -4.80
C ALA A 63 1.83 8.67 -4.75
N ALA A 64 2.22 7.57 -4.12
CA ALA A 64 3.61 7.14 -4.09
C ALA A 64 4.12 6.72 -5.46
N ALA A 65 3.32 5.97 -6.22
CA ALA A 65 3.60 5.59 -7.60
C ALA A 65 3.71 6.79 -8.55
N GLN A 66 2.88 7.82 -8.35
CA GLN A 66 2.99 9.08 -9.10
C GLN A 66 4.29 9.84 -8.85
N ASN A 67 4.88 9.65 -7.66
CA ASN A 67 6.11 10.32 -7.23
C ASN A 67 7.27 9.33 -7.09
N ILE A 68 7.24 8.21 -7.83
CA ILE A 68 8.18 7.09 -7.67
C ILE A 68 9.65 7.50 -7.89
N GLU A 69 9.89 8.55 -8.67
CA GLU A 69 11.22 9.14 -8.93
C GLU A 69 11.70 10.08 -7.81
N ASN A 70 10.79 10.56 -6.96
CA ASN A 70 11.08 11.47 -5.86
C ASN A 70 10.22 11.15 -4.64
N LEU A 71 10.45 9.97 -4.03
CA LEU A 71 9.68 9.53 -2.87
C LEU A 71 9.87 10.43 -1.63
N ALA A 72 10.91 11.28 -1.60
CA ALA A 72 11.13 12.23 -0.51
C ALA A 72 9.94 13.20 -0.32
N VAL A 73 9.18 13.49 -1.38
CA VAL A 73 7.97 14.32 -1.29
C VAL A 73 6.86 13.70 -0.43
N LEU A 74 6.91 12.37 -0.24
CA LEU A 74 5.94 11.65 0.57
C LEU A 74 6.27 11.71 2.06
N ALA A 75 7.45 12.20 2.46
CA ALA A 75 7.88 12.18 3.86
C ALA A 75 6.83 12.74 4.84
N PRO A 76 6.15 13.88 4.57
CA PRO A 76 5.09 14.37 5.47
C PRO A 76 3.90 13.41 5.58
N ALA A 77 3.50 12.78 4.46
CA ALA A 77 2.41 11.82 4.43
C ALA A 77 2.78 10.52 5.16
N VAL A 78 3.97 9.99 4.90
CA VAL A 78 4.51 8.79 5.58
C VAL A 78 4.59 9.04 7.08
N GLN A 79 5.06 10.21 7.53
CA GLN A 79 5.10 10.54 8.96
C GLN A 79 3.71 10.61 9.60
N LYS A 80 2.72 11.15 8.89
CA LYS A 80 1.34 11.21 9.38
C LYS A 80 0.70 9.83 9.48
N ILE A 81 0.85 9.01 8.44
CA ILE A 81 0.27 7.67 8.38
C ILE A 81 1.01 6.72 9.32
N GLY A 82 2.35 6.81 9.39
CA GLY A 82 3.19 6.04 10.29
C GLY A 82 2.78 6.19 11.76
N LYS A 83 2.36 7.37 12.20
CA LYS A 83 1.79 7.55 13.56
C LYS A 83 0.57 6.66 13.80
N VAL A 84 -0.36 6.64 12.84
CA VAL A 84 -1.56 5.78 12.89
C VAL A 84 -1.16 4.31 12.89
N HIS A 85 -0.20 3.91 12.06
CA HIS A 85 0.30 2.54 12.02
C HIS A 85 0.91 2.11 13.36
N VAL A 86 1.73 2.96 13.97
CA VAL A 86 2.35 2.68 15.27
C VAL A 86 1.29 2.58 16.37
N ASP A 87 0.26 3.45 16.35
CA ASP A 87 -0.89 3.39 17.27
C ASP A 87 -1.70 2.09 17.12
N LEU A 88 -1.82 1.59 15.89
CA LEU A 88 -2.49 0.32 15.59
C LEU A 88 -1.56 -0.90 15.72
N ASN A 89 -0.34 -0.71 16.23
CA ASN A 89 0.66 -1.77 16.40
C ASN A 89 1.03 -2.51 15.10
N VAL A 90 1.07 -1.82 13.95
CA VAL A 90 1.50 -2.39 12.67
C VAL A 90 2.97 -2.81 12.73
N LYS A 91 3.29 -3.99 12.20
CA LYS A 91 4.62 -4.59 12.20
C LYS A 91 5.14 -4.82 10.79
N PRO A 92 6.47 -4.93 10.61
CA PRO A 92 7.07 -5.23 9.31
C PRO A 92 6.47 -6.48 8.63
N GLU A 93 6.11 -7.50 9.41
CA GLU A 93 5.47 -8.73 8.94
C GLU A 93 4.07 -8.55 8.33
N HIS A 94 3.39 -7.42 8.58
CA HIS A 94 2.10 -7.12 7.95
C HIS A 94 2.25 -6.65 6.50
N TYR A 95 3.38 -6.04 6.12
CA TYR A 95 3.59 -5.50 4.78
C TYR A 95 3.58 -6.56 3.68
N PRO A 96 4.28 -7.72 3.82
CA PRO A 96 4.16 -8.80 2.83
C PRO A 96 2.72 -9.26 2.60
N ILE A 97 1.90 -9.26 3.65
CA ILE A 97 0.49 -9.66 3.57
C ILE A 97 -0.29 -8.62 2.76
N VAL A 98 -0.16 -7.33 3.09
CA VAL A 98 -0.79 -6.24 2.34
C VAL A 98 -0.37 -6.25 0.87
N GLY A 99 0.93 -6.41 0.58
CA GLY A 99 1.46 -6.48 -0.78
C GLY A 99 0.85 -7.62 -1.60
N LYS A 100 0.75 -8.83 -1.02
CA LYS A 100 0.13 -9.99 -1.68
C LYS A 100 -1.29 -9.69 -2.14
N TYR A 101 -2.14 -9.18 -1.25
CA TYR A 101 -3.55 -8.93 -1.60
C TYR A 101 -3.71 -7.72 -2.51
N LEU A 102 -2.86 -6.69 -2.39
CA LEU A 102 -2.92 -5.52 -3.25
C LEU A 102 -2.58 -5.88 -4.70
N LEU A 103 -1.48 -6.61 -4.91
CA LEU A 103 -1.07 -7.08 -6.24
C LEU A 103 -2.07 -8.07 -6.82
N GLY A 104 -2.63 -8.95 -5.97
CA GLY A 104 -3.72 -9.85 -6.37
C GLY A 104 -4.96 -9.09 -6.85
N ALA A 105 -5.36 -8.04 -6.13
CA ALA A 105 -6.49 -7.20 -6.52
C ALA A 105 -6.24 -6.42 -7.82
N ILE A 106 -5.03 -5.88 -8.02
CA ILE A 106 -4.63 -5.25 -9.28
C ILE A 106 -4.76 -6.25 -10.43
N LYS A 107 -4.26 -7.48 -10.24
CA LYS A 107 -4.32 -8.55 -11.23
C LYS A 107 -5.76 -8.94 -11.57
N GLU A 108 -6.60 -9.12 -10.55
CA GLU A 108 -8.01 -9.50 -10.73
C GLU A 108 -8.80 -8.42 -11.48
N VAL A 109 -8.62 -7.15 -11.13
CA VAL A 109 -9.40 -6.04 -11.68
C VAL A 109 -8.98 -5.63 -13.09
N LEU A 110 -7.68 -5.72 -13.39
CA LEU A 110 -7.14 -5.41 -14.71
C LEU A 110 -7.23 -6.59 -15.68
N GLY A 111 -7.39 -7.83 -15.18
CA GLY A 111 -7.49 -9.03 -16.01
C GLY A 111 -6.30 -9.17 -16.96
N ASP A 112 -6.58 -9.32 -18.26
CA ASP A 112 -5.55 -9.49 -19.29
C ASP A 112 -4.60 -8.29 -19.43
N MET A 113 -4.98 -7.11 -18.93
CA MET A 113 -4.09 -5.94 -18.90
C MET A 113 -3.01 -6.03 -17.81
N ALA A 114 -3.18 -6.86 -16.79
CA ALA A 114 -2.18 -7.08 -15.74
C ALA A 114 -1.13 -8.11 -16.20
N THR A 115 -0.30 -7.70 -17.15
CA THR A 115 0.84 -8.51 -17.59
C THR A 115 1.83 -8.73 -16.45
N ASP A 116 2.65 -9.78 -16.55
CA ASP A 116 3.66 -10.08 -15.52
C ASP A 116 4.65 -8.92 -15.34
N ASP A 117 5.01 -8.22 -16.41
CA ASP A 117 5.85 -7.02 -16.36
C ASP A 117 5.22 -5.90 -15.52
N ILE A 118 3.91 -5.70 -15.63
CA ILE A 118 3.17 -4.70 -14.84
C ILE A 118 3.13 -5.13 -13.37
N ILE A 119 2.74 -6.38 -13.09
CA ILE A 119 2.65 -6.86 -11.71
C ILE A 119 4.01 -6.85 -11.01
N ASN A 120 5.08 -7.25 -11.70
CA ASN A 120 6.45 -7.20 -11.16
C ASN A 120 6.90 -5.76 -10.88
N ALA A 121 6.63 -4.82 -11.79
CA ALA A 121 6.97 -3.42 -11.59
C ALA A 121 6.24 -2.81 -10.38
N TRP A 122 4.95 -3.15 -10.20
CA TRP A 122 4.18 -2.73 -9.02
C TRP A 122 4.63 -3.41 -7.74
N ALA A 123 5.10 -4.67 -7.80
CA ALA A 123 5.66 -5.36 -6.66
C ALA A 123 6.96 -4.71 -6.16
N GLU A 124 7.86 -4.36 -7.09
CA GLU A 124 9.08 -3.61 -6.78
C GLU A 124 8.76 -2.24 -6.19
N ALA A 125 7.83 -1.49 -6.80
CA ALA A 125 7.42 -0.18 -6.31
C ALA A 125 6.81 -0.28 -4.90
N TYR A 126 5.93 -1.27 -4.67
CA TYR A 126 5.36 -1.53 -3.35
C TYR A 126 6.45 -1.82 -2.31
N GLY A 127 7.43 -2.66 -2.63
CA GLY A 127 8.55 -2.98 -1.74
C GLY A 127 9.30 -1.73 -1.28
N VAL A 128 9.66 -0.84 -2.21
CA VAL A 128 10.35 0.41 -1.87
C VAL A 128 9.50 1.31 -0.97
N ILE A 129 8.20 1.40 -1.22
CA ILE A 129 7.29 2.18 -0.37
C ILE A 129 7.19 1.55 1.02
N ALA A 130 7.03 0.22 1.10
CA ALA A 130 6.96 -0.52 2.35
C ALA A 130 8.21 -0.30 3.21
N ASP A 131 9.41 -0.37 2.60
CA ASP A 131 10.68 -0.15 3.31
C ASP A 131 10.77 1.26 3.94
N ILE A 132 10.25 2.28 3.25
CA ILE A 132 10.19 3.65 3.77
C ILE A 132 9.29 3.73 5.00
N PHE A 133 8.11 3.13 4.93
CA PHE A 133 7.17 3.09 6.05
C PHE A 133 7.75 2.33 7.25
N ILE A 134 8.31 1.13 7.00
CA ILE A 134 8.94 0.29 8.02
C ILE A 134 10.05 1.05 8.75
N GLY A 135 10.92 1.76 8.01
CA GLY A 135 11.98 2.57 8.62
C GLY A 135 11.44 3.69 9.50
N VAL A 136 10.46 4.45 9.01
CA VAL A 136 9.83 5.54 9.77
C VAL A 136 9.12 5.03 11.03
N GLU A 137 8.44 3.89 10.94
CA GLU A 137 7.73 3.27 12.06
C GLU A 137 8.70 2.72 13.10
N ALA A 138 9.81 2.11 12.67
CA ALA A 138 10.85 1.63 13.57
C ALA A 138 11.41 2.77 14.44
N ASP A 139 11.72 3.91 13.83
CA ASP A 139 12.16 5.12 14.56
C ASP A 139 11.12 5.61 15.56
N MET A 140 9.83 5.57 15.20
CA MET A 140 8.73 5.97 16.08
C MET A 140 8.56 5.00 17.25
N TYR A 141 8.65 3.68 17.02
CA TYR A 141 8.62 2.67 18.07
C TYR A 141 9.79 2.84 19.04
N ALA A 142 11.01 3.06 18.53
CA ALA A 142 12.18 3.31 19.37
C ALA A 142 12.00 4.54 20.27
N LYS A 143 11.43 5.63 19.72
CA LYS A 143 11.13 6.84 20.51
C LYS A 143 10.08 6.60 21.60
N ARG A 144 9.07 5.74 21.35
CA ARG A 144 8.06 5.39 22.37
C ARG A 144 8.64 4.53 23.49
N ALA A 145 9.55 3.62 23.18
CA ALA A 145 10.18 2.75 24.18
C ALA A 145 11.14 3.51 25.13
N ASN A 146 11.63 4.67 24.70
CA ASN A 146 12.57 5.51 25.46
C ASN A 146 11.88 6.64 26.25
N ASN A 147 10.55 6.73 26.21
CA ASN A 147 9.73 7.69 26.97
C ASN A 147 8.92 6.96 28.04
#